data_AF-A0A930WNU0-F1
#
_entry.id   AF-A0A930WNU0-F1
#
_cell.length_a   1.000
_cell.length_b   1.000
_cell.length_c   1.000
_cell.angle_alpha   90.00
_cell.angle_beta   90.00
_cell.angle_gamma   90.00
#
_symmetry.space_group_name_H-M   'P 1'
#
loop_
_entity.id
_entity.type
_entity.pdbx_description
1 polymer ?
#
loop_
_entity_poly.entity_id
_entity_poly.type
_entity_poly.pdbx_seq_one_letter_code
_entity_poly.pdbx_strand_id
1 'polypeptide(L)'
;MFAKELADLLVIKEVEGSLEGVTVEKLAQDSRKVVPNTMFFCIEGVTVDGHQFAGKAKELGASVFVASKSIKEQVGDSPVIYVKDVTRVMTLFANHFYGYPSESLNMIGVTGTNGKTTVTHMIDYLLEELGKPTALIGTMYRKIGDERIETRNTTPEILTVHETLQKVKEIGGDTCIMEVSSHALQLGRVWGIDYNVAVFTNLTHEHLDLHKTMENYAHAKSLLFSQLGNHSKNGKPRVAI
;
A
#
# COMPACT_ATOMS: atom_id res chain seq x y z
N MET A 1 15.20 -11.53 1.47
CA MET A 1 15.65 -10.53 2.47
C MET A 1 15.62 -11.19 3.85
N PHE A 2 16.41 -10.73 4.83
CA PHE A 2 16.33 -11.28 6.20
C PHE A 2 15.30 -10.53 7.04
N ALA A 3 14.60 -11.23 7.93
CA ALA A 3 13.61 -10.61 8.82
C ALA A 3 14.24 -9.56 9.74
N LYS A 4 15.49 -9.80 10.17
CA LYS A 4 16.27 -8.85 10.98
C LYS A 4 16.50 -7.51 10.28
N GLU A 5 16.81 -7.53 8.99
CA GLU A 5 17.03 -6.31 8.18
C GLU A 5 15.78 -5.42 8.18
N LEU A 6 14.60 -6.02 8.01
CA LEU A 6 13.32 -5.29 8.11
C LEU A 6 13.09 -4.77 9.55
N ALA A 7 13.31 -5.62 10.55
CA ALA A 7 13.13 -5.23 11.95
C ALA A 7 14.03 -4.05 12.34
N ASP A 8 15.25 -3.96 11.81
CA ASP A 8 16.21 -2.89 12.10
C ASP A 8 15.78 -1.51 11.57
N LEU A 9 14.82 -1.46 10.63
CA LEU A 9 14.17 -0.21 10.22
C LEU A 9 13.31 0.41 11.33
N LEU A 10 12.94 -0.38 12.34
CA LEU A 10 12.08 0.06 13.44
C LEU A 10 12.90 0.44 14.67
N VAL A 11 12.75 1.69 15.11
CA VAL A 11 13.34 2.18 16.37
C VAL A 11 12.59 1.60 17.58
N ILE A 12 11.26 1.58 17.53
CA ILE A 12 10.41 1.10 18.62
C ILE A 12 9.75 -0.20 18.18
N LYS A 13 10.21 -1.30 18.76
CA LYS A 13 9.70 -2.66 18.55
C LYS A 13 10.02 -3.51 19.77
N GLU A 14 9.23 -4.54 19.99
CA GLU A 14 9.58 -5.67 20.85
C GLU A 14 9.70 -6.91 19.96
N VAL A 15 10.71 -7.74 20.19
CA VAL A 15 10.95 -8.95 19.41
C VAL A 15 10.91 -10.14 20.33
N GLU A 16 10.04 -11.10 20.02
CA GLU A 16 9.96 -12.41 20.68
C GLU A 16 10.49 -13.48 19.71
N GLY A 17 11.36 -14.38 20.20
CA GLY A 17 12.07 -15.34 19.36
C GLY A 17 13.31 -14.77 18.67
N SER A 18 13.97 -15.58 17.82
CA SER A 18 15.17 -15.18 17.08
C SER A 18 14.84 -14.84 15.62
N LEU A 19 15.28 -13.67 15.16
CA LEU A 19 15.19 -13.26 13.76
C LEU A 19 16.42 -13.65 12.92
N GLU A 20 17.46 -14.19 13.57
CA GLU A 20 18.71 -14.54 12.90
C GLU A 20 18.51 -15.67 11.89
N GLY A 21 18.98 -15.48 10.66
CA GLY A 21 18.84 -16.46 9.58
C GLY A 21 17.42 -16.65 9.04
N VAL A 22 16.42 -15.93 9.58
CA VAL A 22 15.02 -16.03 9.11
C VAL A 22 14.87 -15.30 7.78
N THR A 23 14.57 -16.06 6.73
CA THR A 23 14.38 -15.52 5.38
C THR A 23 12.93 -15.10 5.16
N VAL A 24 12.77 -13.97 4.49
CA VAL A 24 11.50 -13.42 4.03
C VAL A 24 11.55 -13.29 2.52
N GLU A 25 10.63 -13.98 1.85
CA GLU A 25 10.47 -14.01 0.39
C GLU A 25 9.13 -13.40 -0.04
N LYS A 26 8.20 -13.22 0.91
CA LYS A 26 6.89 -12.62 0.65
C LYS A 26 6.37 -11.86 1.86
N LEU A 27 5.58 -10.81 1.59
CA LEU A 27 4.79 -10.11 2.59
C LEU A 27 3.31 -10.43 2.39
N ALA A 28 2.56 -10.69 3.46
CA ALA A 28 1.12 -10.92 3.39
C ALA A 28 0.36 -10.42 4.63
N GLN A 29 -0.83 -9.87 4.40
CA GLN A 29 -1.80 -9.53 5.45
C GLN A 29 -3.07 -10.41 5.38
N ASP A 30 -3.16 -11.27 4.36
CA ASP A 30 -4.27 -12.20 4.13
C ASP A 30 -3.71 -13.61 4.23
N SER A 31 -4.19 -14.39 5.20
CA SER A 31 -3.69 -15.73 5.49
C SER A 31 -3.82 -16.67 4.29
N ARG A 32 -4.81 -16.44 3.41
CA ARG A 32 -5.00 -17.22 2.16
C ARG A 32 -3.89 -17.00 1.14
N LYS A 33 -3.09 -15.94 1.27
CA LYS A 33 -1.97 -15.60 0.39
C LYS A 33 -0.62 -16.04 0.96
N VAL A 34 -0.60 -16.64 2.14
CA VAL A 34 0.63 -17.11 2.79
C VAL A 34 1.16 -18.33 2.06
N VAL A 35 2.48 -18.32 1.86
CA VAL A 35 3.30 -19.43 1.36
C VAL A 35 4.55 -19.53 2.25
N PRO A 36 5.40 -20.57 2.12
CA PRO A 36 6.65 -20.62 2.87
C PRO A 36 7.47 -19.31 2.78
N ASN A 37 8.17 -18.96 3.86
CA ASN A 37 8.99 -17.74 3.99
C ASN A 37 8.20 -16.42 3.88
N THR A 38 6.92 -16.44 4.27
CA THR A 38 6.09 -15.21 4.31
C THR A 38 6.23 -14.50 5.66
N MET A 39 6.46 -13.19 5.65
CA MET A 39 6.21 -12.32 6.80
C MET A 39 4.71 -11.98 6.84
N PHE A 40 4.03 -12.37 7.92
CA PHE A 40 2.59 -12.18 8.08
C PHE A 40 2.27 -10.99 8.98
N PHE A 41 1.41 -10.08 8.51
CA PHE A 41 0.98 -8.89 9.22
C PHE A 41 -0.42 -9.09 9.83
N CYS A 42 -0.49 -9.11 11.17
CA CYS A 42 -1.73 -9.21 11.92
C CYS A 42 -2.39 -7.82 12.04
N ILE A 43 -3.12 -7.40 11.01
CA ILE A 43 -3.81 -6.10 11.00
C ILE A 43 -5.15 -6.21 11.72
N GLU A 44 -5.41 -5.30 12.66
CA GLU A 44 -6.74 -5.13 13.25
C GLU A 44 -7.63 -4.38 12.24
N GLY A 45 -8.39 -5.14 11.46
CA GLY A 45 -9.30 -4.60 10.45
C GLY A 45 -10.64 -4.15 11.05
N VAL A 46 -11.45 -3.46 10.24
CA VAL A 46 -12.79 -3.00 10.65
C VAL A 46 -13.75 -4.15 10.91
N THR A 47 -13.63 -5.24 10.14
CA THR A 47 -14.56 -6.37 10.17
C THR A 47 -13.98 -7.61 10.86
N VAL A 48 -12.67 -7.81 10.77
CA VAL A 48 -11.98 -8.98 11.31
C VAL A 48 -10.63 -8.58 11.87
N ASP A 49 -10.28 -9.15 13.03
CA ASP A 49 -8.97 -9.01 13.65
C ASP A 49 -7.99 -10.03 13.03
N GLY A 50 -6.97 -9.54 12.32
CA GLY A 50 -5.94 -10.35 11.65
C GLY A 50 -5.13 -11.24 12.60
N HIS A 51 -5.06 -10.91 13.89
CA HIS A 51 -4.38 -11.73 14.90
C HIS A 51 -4.98 -13.12 15.02
N GLN A 52 -6.29 -13.25 14.77
CA GLN A 52 -7.01 -14.54 14.80
C GLN A 52 -6.50 -15.53 13.74
N PHE A 53 -5.86 -15.03 12.67
CA PHE A 53 -5.34 -15.86 11.60
C PHE A 53 -3.85 -16.21 11.73
N ALA A 54 -3.17 -15.77 12.80
CA ALA A 54 -1.74 -16.02 13.00
C ALA A 54 -1.41 -17.53 13.00
N GLY A 55 -2.22 -18.34 13.69
CA GLY A 55 -2.06 -19.79 13.70
C GLY A 55 -2.22 -20.40 12.31
N LYS A 56 -3.20 -19.93 11.52
CA LYS A 56 -3.37 -20.40 10.14
C LYS A 56 -2.22 -20.00 9.23
N ALA A 57 -1.71 -18.78 9.38
CA ALA A 57 -0.54 -18.32 8.64
C ALA A 57 0.71 -19.12 9.00
N LYS A 58 0.89 -19.51 10.27
CA LYS A 58 1.96 -20.43 10.68
C LYS A 58 1.87 -21.77 9.96
N GLU A 59 0.69 -22.40 9.94
CA GLU A 59 0.48 -23.67 9.23
C GLU A 59 0.83 -23.59 7.74
N LEU A 60 0.61 -22.42 7.12
CA LEU A 60 0.88 -22.18 5.70
C LEU A 60 2.34 -21.78 5.40
N GLY A 61 3.19 -21.70 6.44
CA GLY A 61 4.63 -21.46 6.29
C GLY A 61 5.06 -20.00 6.47
N ALA A 62 4.28 -19.18 7.18
CA ALA A 62 4.77 -17.87 7.62
C ALA A 62 6.01 -18.05 8.52
N SER A 63 7.11 -17.36 8.20
CA SER A 63 8.40 -17.48 8.89
C SER A 63 8.58 -16.47 10.01
N VAL A 64 7.83 -15.36 9.98
CA VAL A 64 7.87 -14.29 10.98
C VAL A 64 6.53 -13.53 10.98
N PHE A 65 6.15 -13.02 12.14
CA PHE A 65 4.89 -12.31 12.33
C PHE A 65 5.13 -10.87 12.77
N VAL A 66 4.24 -9.96 12.37
CA VAL A 66 4.16 -8.59 12.87
C VAL A 66 2.78 -8.37 13.48
N ALA A 67 2.72 -7.99 14.75
CA ALA A 67 1.48 -7.96 15.52
C ALA A 67 1.43 -6.78 16.51
N SER A 68 0.22 -6.34 16.89
CA SER A 68 0.01 -5.35 17.95
C SER A 68 -0.45 -5.94 19.28
N LYS A 69 -0.88 -7.20 19.27
CA LYS A 69 -1.33 -7.97 20.44
C LYS A 69 -0.58 -9.29 20.51
N SER A 70 -0.46 -9.86 21.71
CA SER A 70 0.17 -11.17 21.90
C SER A 70 -0.52 -12.24 21.04
N ILE A 71 0.28 -13.02 20.30
CA ILE A 71 -0.15 -14.15 19.48
C ILE A 71 0.62 -15.44 19.84
N LYS A 72 1.27 -15.45 21.01
CA LYS A 72 2.17 -16.52 21.44
C LYS A 72 1.52 -17.89 21.43
N GLU A 73 0.26 -17.98 21.85
CA GLU A 73 -0.48 -19.25 21.87
C GLU A 73 -0.73 -19.79 20.45
N GLN A 74 -0.94 -18.90 19.48
CA GLN A 74 -1.22 -19.26 18.09
C GLN A 74 0.06 -19.63 17.33
N VAL A 75 1.20 -18.96 17.63
CA VAL A 75 2.43 -19.11 16.84
C VAL A 75 3.56 -19.84 17.56
N GLY A 76 3.45 -20.16 18.85
CA GLY A 76 4.48 -20.85 19.63
C GLY A 76 5.83 -20.14 19.55
N ASP A 77 6.90 -20.88 19.25
CA ASP A 77 8.26 -20.35 19.14
C ASP A 77 8.56 -19.57 17.83
N SER A 78 7.54 -19.29 17.01
CA SER A 78 7.75 -18.53 15.77
C SER A 78 8.15 -17.09 16.11
N PRO A 79 9.11 -16.48 15.40
CA PRO A 79 9.51 -15.11 15.68
C PRO A 79 8.38 -14.10 15.46
N VAL A 80 8.23 -13.17 16.40
CA VAL A 80 7.21 -12.11 16.35
C VAL A 80 7.85 -10.74 16.61
N ILE A 81 7.48 -9.76 15.79
CA ILE A 81 7.82 -8.36 15.95
C ILE A 81 6.56 -7.63 16.41
N TYR A 82 6.52 -7.25 17.68
CA TYR A 82 5.41 -6.50 18.26
C TYR A 82 5.59 -5.00 18.06
N VAL A 83 4.55 -4.35 17.54
CA VAL A 83 4.52 -2.92 17.18
C VAL A 83 3.15 -2.34 17.47
N LYS A 84 3.08 -1.03 17.74
CA LYS A 84 1.80 -0.37 18.02
C LYS A 84 0.89 -0.27 16.78
N ASP A 85 1.48 -0.05 15.61
CA ASP A 85 0.75 0.17 14.35
C ASP A 85 1.29 -0.75 13.26
N VAL A 86 0.61 -1.89 13.10
CA VAL A 86 0.99 -2.93 12.13
C VAL A 86 0.85 -2.43 10.69
N THR A 87 -0.17 -1.61 10.39
CA THR A 87 -0.41 -1.07 9.04
C THR A 87 0.72 -0.14 8.61
N ARG A 88 1.18 0.73 9.51
CA ARG A 88 2.30 1.63 9.24
C ARG A 88 3.61 0.88 9.06
N VAL A 89 3.86 -0.14 9.88
CA VAL A 89 5.04 -1.00 9.77
C VAL A 89 5.02 -1.82 8.50
N MET A 90 3.88 -2.39 8.14
CA MET A 90 3.70 -3.09 6.86
C MET A 90 4.03 -2.18 5.68
N THR A 91 3.58 -0.93 5.72
CA THR A 91 3.85 0.03 4.65
C THR A 91 5.34 0.36 4.54
N LEU A 92 6.01 0.60 5.67
CA LEU A 92 7.46 0.82 5.70
C LEU A 92 8.21 -0.39 5.14
N PHE A 93 7.84 -1.60 5.59
CA PHE A 93 8.48 -2.84 5.18
C PHE A 93 8.22 -3.14 3.71
N ALA A 94 7.01 -2.90 3.20
CA ALA A 94 6.68 -3.09 1.79
C ALA A 94 7.54 -2.18 0.89
N ASN A 95 7.67 -0.90 1.25
CA ASN A 95 8.52 0.02 0.51
C ASN A 95 9.97 -0.47 0.44
N HIS A 96 10.54 -0.90 1.57
CA HIS A 96 11.91 -1.40 1.61
C HIS A 96 12.07 -2.74 0.89
N PHE A 97 11.21 -3.72 1.18
CA PHE A 97 11.24 -5.07 0.63
C PHE A 97 11.13 -5.09 -0.89
N TYR A 98 10.30 -4.22 -1.47
CA TYR A 98 10.14 -4.10 -2.92
C TYR A 98 11.09 -3.07 -3.55
N GLY A 99 12.03 -2.49 -2.80
CA GLY A 99 13.05 -1.58 -3.35
C GLY A 99 12.48 -0.24 -3.84
N TYR A 100 11.52 0.34 -3.12
CA TYR A 100 10.95 1.68 -3.35
C TYR A 100 10.50 1.94 -4.80
N PRO A 101 9.66 1.09 -5.41
CA PRO A 101 9.38 1.15 -6.84
C PRO A 101 8.72 2.48 -7.28
N SER A 102 7.93 3.11 -6.41
CA SER A 102 7.30 4.40 -6.68
C SER A 102 8.30 5.53 -6.92
N GLU A 103 9.52 5.47 -6.37
CA GLU A 103 10.54 6.52 -6.58
C GLU A 103 11.12 6.49 -8.00
N SER A 104 11.03 5.34 -8.67
CA SER A 104 11.48 5.16 -10.06
C SER A 104 10.36 5.41 -11.08
N LEU A 105 9.10 5.22 -10.70
CA LEU A 105 7.92 5.41 -11.56
C LEU A 105 7.43 6.86 -11.54
N ASN A 106 6.65 7.25 -12.53
CA ASN A 106 5.85 8.47 -12.52
C ASN A 106 4.52 8.14 -11.86
N MET A 107 4.33 8.64 -10.65
CA MET A 107 3.16 8.36 -9.82
C MET A 107 2.18 9.53 -9.92
N ILE A 108 0.97 9.27 -10.41
CA ILE A 108 -0.10 10.25 -10.56
C ILE A 108 -1.27 9.84 -9.65
N GLY A 109 -1.57 10.65 -8.64
CA GLY A 109 -2.68 10.44 -7.72
C GLY A 109 -3.84 11.38 -8.04
N VAL A 110 -5.04 10.84 -8.23
CA VAL A 110 -6.25 11.63 -8.48
C VAL A 110 -7.22 11.46 -7.33
N THR A 111 -7.57 12.57 -6.67
CA THR A 111 -8.58 12.60 -5.60
C THR A 111 -9.68 13.60 -5.89
N GLY A 112 -10.77 13.46 -5.14
CA GLY A 112 -11.99 14.26 -5.26
C GLY A 112 -13.24 13.43 -5.00
N THR A 113 -14.40 14.07 -4.94
CA THR A 113 -15.68 13.38 -4.76
C THR A 113 -16.04 12.66 -6.06
N ASN A 114 -16.21 13.40 -7.15
CA ASN A 114 -16.58 12.86 -8.45
C ASN A 114 -15.48 13.00 -9.51
N GLY A 115 -15.49 12.13 -10.52
CA GLY A 115 -14.61 12.27 -11.69
C GLY A 115 -13.22 11.66 -11.58
N LYS A 116 -12.86 11.03 -10.45
CA LYS A 116 -11.57 10.32 -10.29
C LYS A 116 -11.36 9.31 -11.43
N THR A 117 -12.32 8.40 -11.62
CA THR A 117 -12.27 7.37 -12.66
C THR A 117 -12.17 7.97 -14.06
N THR A 118 -12.96 8.98 -14.39
CA THR A 118 -12.91 9.62 -15.71
C THR A 118 -11.53 10.23 -15.98
N VAL A 119 -11.00 10.99 -15.02
CA VAL A 119 -9.70 11.66 -15.15
C VAL A 119 -8.57 10.63 -15.22
N THR A 120 -8.57 9.58 -14.38
CA THR A 120 -7.52 8.55 -14.43
C THR A 120 -7.51 7.83 -15.77
N HIS A 121 -8.68 7.52 -16.35
CA HIS A 121 -8.76 6.88 -17.66
C HIS A 121 -8.38 7.80 -18.82
N MET A 122 -8.69 9.10 -18.74
CA MET A 122 -8.23 10.07 -19.73
C MET A 122 -6.70 10.18 -19.73
N ILE A 123 -6.08 10.23 -18.54
CA ILE A 123 -4.61 10.28 -18.40
C ILE A 123 -3.99 8.97 -18.94
N ASP A 124 -4.53 7.82 -18.54
CA ASP A 124 -4.07 6.51 -18.99
C ASP A 124 -4.11 6.38 -20.52
N TYR A 125 -5.26 6.72 -21.12
CA TYR A 125 -5.45 6.69 -22.58
C TYR A 125 -4.41 7.56 -23.31
N LEU A 126 -4.22 8.82 -22.87
CA LEU A 126 -3.28 9.73 -23.51
C LEU A 126 -1.83 9.25 -23.40
N LEU A 127 -1.46 8.59 -22.30
CA LEU A 127 -0.11 8.08 -22.09
C LEU A 127 0.15 6.79 -22.89
N GLU A 128 -0.82 5.90 -23.01
CA GLU A 128 -0.70 4.70 -23.81
C GLU A 128 -0.58 4.99 -25.30
N GLU A 129 -1.28 6.04 -25.80
CA GLU A 129 -1.12 6.52 -27.18
C GLU A 129 0.32 6.99 -27.49
N LEU A 130 1.13 7.30 -26.46
CA LEU A 130 2.56 7.59 -26.61
C LEU A 130 3.45 6.33 -26.65
N GLY A 131 2.84 5.14 -26.70
CA GLY A 131 3.52 3.86 -26.93
C GLY A 131 4.22 3.28 -25.71
N LYS A 132 3.84 3.69 -24.49
CA LYS A 132 4.38 3.14 -23.24
C LYS A 132 3.28 2.49 -22.39
N PRO A 133 3.48 1.25 -21.92
CA PRO A 133 2.54 0.62 -20.98
C PRO A 133 2.46 1.43 -19.67
N THR A 134 1.24 1.54 -19.15
CA THR A 134 0.94 2.19 -17.88
C THR A 134 0.33 1.19 -16.90
N ALA A 135 0.21 1.61 -15.64
CA ALA A 135 -0.68 0.96 -14.69
C ALA A 135 -1.76 1.93 -14.23
N LEU A 136 -3.02 1.49 -14.23
CA LEU A 136 -4.15 2.23 -13.65
C LEU A 136 -4.67 1.44 -12.44
N ILE A 137 -4.81 2.10 -11.30
CA ILE A 137 -5.44 1.53 -10.10
C ILE A 137 -6.69 2.35 -9.81
N GLY A 138 -7.87 1.76 -9.93
CA GLY A 138 -9.12 2.50 -9.77
C GLY A 138 -10.31 1.66 -9.35
N THR A 139 -11.48 2.28 -9.38
CA THR A 139 -12.73 1.68 -8.89
C THR A 139 -13.16 0.47 -9.72
N MET A 140 -12.94 0.49 -11.04
CA MET A 140 -13.38 -0.58 -11.93
C MET A 140 -12.44 -1.79 -11.92
N TYR A 141 -11.14 -1.54 -11.88
CA TYR A 141 -10.09 -2.57 -11.96
C TYR A 141 -8.72 -1.98 -11.66
N ARG A 142 -7.74 -2.87 -11.50
CA ARG A 142 -6.33 -2.57 -11.76
C ARG A 142 -6.02 -2.95 -13.21
N LYS A 143 -5.42 -2.06 -13.98
CA LYS A 143 -4.93 -2.33 -15.32
C LYS A 143 -3.41 -2.24 -15.33
N ILE A 144 -2.75 -3.17 -16.00
CA ILE A 144 -1.28 -3.25 -16.12
C ILE A 144 -0.97 -3.57 -17.58
N GLY A 145 -0.61 -2.56 -18.37
CA GLY A 145 -0.68 -2.67 -19.83
C GLY A 145 -2.09 -3.09 -20.26
N ASP A 146 -2.21 -4.14 -21.05
CA ASP A 146 -3.51 -4.63 -21.51
C ASP A 146 -4.27 -5.51 -20.48
N GLU A 147 -3.58 -6.00 -19.45
CA GLU A 147 -4.19 -6.90 -18.46
C GLU A 147 -5.10 -6.11 -17.51
N ARG A 148 -6.33 -6.62 -17.28
CA ARG A 148 -7.27 -6.08 -16.29
C ARG A 148 -7.52 -7.08 -15.17
N ILE A 149 -7.32 -6.64 -13.95
CA ILE A 149 -7.44 -7.42 -12.72
C ILE A 149 -8.54 -6.80 -11.86
N GLU A 150 -9.50 -7.61 -11.43
CA GLU A 150 -10.59 -7.17 -10.56
C GLU A 150 -10.05 -6.65 -9.21
N THR A 151 -10.66 -5.59 -8.69
CA THR A 151 -10.30 -5.02 -7.38
C THR A 151 -11.54 -4.85 -6.51
N ARG A 152 -11.34 -5.03 -5.19
CA ARG A 152 -12.40 -4.84 -4.19
C ARG A 152 -12.53 -3.40 -3.71
N ASN A 153 -11.48 -2.59 -3.87
CA ASN A 153 -11.41 -1.22 -3.40
C ASN A 153 -10.93 -0.31 -4.53
N THR A 154 -11.46 0.91 -4.59
CA THR A 154 -10.95 1.98 -5.47
C THR A 154 -9.44 2.20 -5.29
N THR A 155 -8.99 2.22 -4.04
CA THR A 155 -7.57 2.26 -3.69
C THR A 155 -7.27 1.05 -2.82
N PRO A 156 -6.48 0.07 -3.32
CA PRO A 156 -6.19 -1.16 -2.63
C PRO A 156 -5.12 -0.96 -1.53
N GLU A 157 -4.85 -2.04 -0.81
CA GLU A 157 -3.86 -2.09 0.27
C GLU A 157 -2.43 -2.04 -0.28
N ILE A 158 -1.49 -1.56 0.54
CA ILE A 158 -0.12 -1.21 0.10
C ILE A 158 0.61 -2.35 -0.62
N LEU A 159 0.45 -3.61 -0.16
CA LEU A 159 1.07 -4.77 -0.81
C LEU A 159 0.55 -5.00 -2.24
N THR A 160 -0.73 -4.71 -2.47
CA THR A 160 -1.36 -4.81 -3.79
C THR A 160 -0.91 -3.67 -4.71
N VAL A 161 -0.69 -2.47 -4.14
CA VAL A 161 -0.08 -1.36 -4.87
C VAL A 161 1.32 -1.76 -5.33
N HIS A 162 2.19 -2.22 -4.43
CA HIS A 162 3.56 -2.64 -4.80
C HIS A 162 3.59 -3.76 -5.85
N GLU A 163 2.69 -4.75 -5.77
CA GLU A 163 2.56 -5.77 -6.81
C GLU A 163 2.30 -5.14 -8.20
N THR A 164 1.40 -4.13 -8.26
CA THR A 164 1.12 -3.39 -9.50
C THR A 164 2.37 -2.66 -10.00
N LEU A 165 3.06 -1.96 -9.10
CA LEU A 165 4.23 -1.16 -9.44
C LEU A 165 5.40 -2.01 -9.92
N GLN A 166 5.56 -3.24 -9.41
CA GLN A 166 6.57 -4.16 -9.93
C GLN A 166 6.21 -4.65 -11.33
N LYS A 167 4.99 -5.15 -11.52
CA LYS A 167 4.54 -5.67 -12.81
C LYS A 167 4.60 -4.64 -13.94
N VAL A 168 4.21 -3.39 -13.67
CA VAL A 168 4.31 -2.34 -14.71
C VAL A 168 5.76 -2.06 -15.10
N LYS A 169 6.69 -2.11 -14.15
CA LYS A 169 8.13 -1.99 -14.44
C LYS A 169 8.65 -3.17 -15.25
N GLU A 170 8.21 -4.39 -14.92
CA GLU A 170 8.60 -5.62 -15.62
C GLU A 170 8.23 -5.59 -17.10
N ILE A 171 7.08 -4.98 -17.44
CA ILE A 171 6.63 -4.81 -18.83
C ILE A 171 7.18 -3.53 -19.50
N GLY A 172 8.15 -2.85 -18.87
CA GLY A 172 8.80 -1.65 -19.41
C GLY A 172 7.99 -0.35 -19.29
N GLY A 173 6.89 -0.37 -18.53
CA GLY A 173 6.13 0.83 -18.21
C GLY A 173 6.80 1.68 -17.13
N ASP A 174 6.61 3.00 -17.23
CA ASP A 174 7.25 3.97 -16.35
C ASP A 174 6.26 4.81 -15.53
N THR A 175 4.95 4.59 -15.69
CA THR A 175 3.91 5.45 -15.10
C THR A 175 2.79 4.64 -14.45
N CYS A 176 2.37 5.05 -13.26
CA CYS A 176 1.20 4.52 -12.57
C CYS A 176 0.24 5.64 -12.17
N ILE A 177 -1.01 5.50 -12.59
CA ILE A 177 -2.12 6.40 -12.34
C ILE A 177 -3.04 5.75 -11.31
N MET A 178 -3.35 6.46 -10.22
CA MET A 178 -4.11 5.92 -9.10
C MET A 178 -5.29 6.81 -8.75
N GLU A 179 -6.48 6.22 -8.63
CA GLU A 179 -7.57 6.83 -7.88
C GLU A 179 -7.24 6.75 -6.38
N VAL A 180 -7.12 7.91 -5.74
CA VAL A 180 -6.78 8.01 -4.32
C VAL A 180 -8.01 8.46 -3.53
N SER A 181 -8.72 7.49 -2.98
CA SER A 181 -9.91 7.73 -2.16
C SER A 181 -9.56 8.38 -0.82
N SER A 182 -10.47 9.18 -0.26
CA SER A 182 -10.29 9.76 1.08
C SER A 182 -10.15 8.70 2.17
N HIS A 183 -10.87 7.57 2.01
CA HIS A 183 -10.74 6.40 2.87
C HIS A 183 -9.30 5.88 2.88
N ALA A 184 -8.67 5.75 1.72
CA ALA A 184 -7.31 5.23 1.62
C ALA A 184 -6.26 6.17 2.23
N LEU A 185 -6.45 7.48 2.10
CA LEU A 185 -5.59 8.49 2.73
C LEU A 185 -5.72 8.44 4.26
N GLN A 186 -6.95 8.32 4.78
CA GLN A 186 -7.20 8.24 6.22
C GLN A 186 -6.72 6.91 6.83
N LEU A 187 -6.90 5.79 6.13
CA LEU A 187 -6.49 4.45 6.59
C LEU A 187 -5.02 4.14 6.32
N GLY A 188 -4.29 5.05 5.67
CA GLY A 188 -2.86 4.87 5.40
C GLY A 188 -2.51 3.86 4.32
N ARG A 189 -3.46 3.48 3.45
CA ARG A 189 -3.25 2.50 2.36
C ARG A 189 -2.21 2.92 1.33
N VAL A 190 -1.98 4.22 1.22
CA VAL A 190 -1.05 4.85 0.27
C VAL A 190 0.13 5.52 0.97
N TRP A 191 0.36 5.24 2.26
CA TRP A 191 1.54 5.75 2.93
C TRP A 191 2.82 5.31 2.22
N GLY A 192 3.83 6.19 2.21
CA GLY A 192 5.12 5.90 1.58
C GLY A 192 5.13 5.83 0.05
N ILE A 193 3.98 5.99 -0.62
CA ILE A 193 3.94 6.10 -2.09
C ILE A 193 4.42 7.51 -2.49
N ASP A 194 5.46 7.55 -3.33
CA ASP A 194 6.12 8.78 -3.76
C ASP A 194 5.43 9.44 -4.97
N TYR A 195 4.29 10.10 -4.75
CA TYR A 195 3.52 10.76 -5.82
C TYR A 195 4.29 11.93 -6.47
N ASN A 196 4.31 12.01 -7.81
CA ASN A 196 4.84 13.15 -8.55
C ASN A 196 3.76 14.19 -8.84
N VAL A 197 2.55 13.72 -9.19
CA VAL A 197 1.43 14.59 -9.52
C VAL A 197 0.25 14.25 -8.63
N ALA A 198 -0.31 15.25 -7.96
CA ALA A 198 -1.59 15.17 -7.26
C ALA A 198 -2.62 16.00 -8.01
N VAL A 199 -3.77 15.40 -8.33
CA VAL A 199 -4.88 16.05 -9.04
C VAL A 199 -6.10 16.08 -8.15
N PHE A 200 -6.71 17.25 -8.02
CA PHE A 200 -8.00 17.44 -7.35
C PHE A 200 -9.10 17.67 -8.39
N THR A 201 -10.18 16.90 -8.32
CA THR A 201 -11.33 17.12 -9.22
C THR A 201 -12.37 18.07 -8.65
N ASN A 202 -12.95 17.74 -7.49
CA ASN A 202 -13.97 18.52 -6.79
C ASN A 202 -14.19 17.95 -5.37
N LEU A 203 -14.88 18.72 -4.52
CA LEU A 203 -15.33 18.28 -3.21
C LEU A 203 -16.81 18.65 -3.01
N THR A 204 -17.65 17.63 -2.98
CA THR A 204 -19.10 17.73 -2.69
C THR A 204 -19.47 16.81 -1.53
N HIS A 205 -20.69 16.96 -0.99
CA HIS A 205 -21.16 16.30 0.22
C HIS A 205 -21.35 14.78 0.05
N GLU A 206 -20.35 13.99 0.45
CA GLU A 206 -20.34 12.52 0.39
C GLU A 206 -19.45 11.94 1.51
N HIS A 207 -19.62 10.67 1.87
CA HIS A 207 -18.80 9.92 2.83
C HIS A 207 -18.74 10.48 4.27
N LEU A 208 -19.76 11.21 4.72
CA LEU A 208 -19.80 11.75 6.09
C LEU A 208 -20.10 10.72 7.18
N ASP A 209 -20.58 9.55 6.81
CA ASP A 209 -20.65 8.38 7.68
C ASP A 209 -19.26 8.01 8.22
N LEU A 210 -18.22 8.12 7.39
CA LEU A 210 -16.83 7.95 7.79
C LEU A 210 -16.25 9.24 8.39
N HIS A 211 -16.27 10.33 7.63
CA HIS A 211 -15.52 11.56 7.94
C HIS A 211 -16.17 12.42 9.02
N LYS A 212 -17.45 12.21 9.30
CA LYS A 212 -18.29 12.97 10.26
C LYS A 212 -18.56 14.42 9.86
N THR A 213 -17.57 15.14 9.33
CA THR A 213 -17.70 16.53 8.89
C THR A 213 -17.10 16.74 7.50
N MET A 214 -17.57 17.77 6.79
CA MET A 214 -16.99 18.17 5.50
C MET A 214 -15.53 18.64 5.64
N GLU A 215 -15.19 19.23 6.79
CA GLU A 215 -13.83 19.66 7.09
C GLU A 215 -12.88 18.47 7.21
N ASN A 216 -13.27 17.42 7.93
CA ASN A 216 -12.50 16.18 8.02
C ASN A 216 -12.38 15.51 6.65
N TYR A 217 -13.42 15.54 5.84
CA TYR A 217 -13.39 14.99 4.48
C TYR A 217 -12.43 15.77 3.57
N ALA A 218 -12.44 17.10 3.64
CA ALA A 218 -11.50 17.97 2.94
C ALA A 218 -10.06 17.72 3.41
N HIS A 219 -9.86 17.62 4.72
CA HIS A 219 -8.57 17.33 5.33
C HIS A 219 -8.03 15.97 4.89
N ALA A 220 -8.86 14.92 4.87
CA ALA A 220 -8.44 13.61 4.41
C ALA A 220 -7.93 13.64 2.96
N LYS A 221 -8.55 14.43 2.07
CA LYS A 221 -8.06 14.58 0.68
C LYS A 221 -6.81 15.44 0.59
N SER A 222 -6.68 16.48 1.43
CA SER A 222 -5.51 17.35 1.43
C SER A 222 -4.23 16.59 1.77
N LEU A 223 -4.33 15.45 2.45
CA LEU A 223 -3.21 14.53 2.72
C LEU A 223 -2.45 14.12 1.44
N LEU A 224 -3.12 13.93 0.30
CA LEU A 224 -2.43 13.61 -0.95
C LEU A 224 -1.48 14.74 -1.38
N PHE A 225 -1.92 15.99 -1.22
CA PHE A 225 -1.16 17.18 -1.60
C PHE A 225 -0.03 17.47 -0.62
N SER A 226 -0.31 17.36 0.69
CA SER A 226 0.72 17.57 1.71
C SER A 226 1.81 16.48 1.69
N GLN A 227 1.48 15.28 1.22
CA GLN A 227 2.42 14.17 1.08
C GLN A 227 3.31 14.23 -0.17
N LEU A 228 3.08 15.17 -1.12
CA LEU A 228 4.02 15.40 -2.23
C LEU A 228 5.43 15.79 -1.75
N GLY A 229 5.50 16.40 -0.56
CA GLY A 229 6.73 16.90 0.03
C GLY A 229 7.31 18.11 -0.72
N ASN A 230 8.44 18.61 -0.21
CA ASN A 230 9.11 19.81 -0.73
C ASN A 230 10.39 19.48 -1.52
N HIS A 231 10.65 18.20 -1.79
CA HIS A 231 11.86 17.73 -2.46
C HIS A 231 11.51 16.93 -3.71
N SER A 232 12.11 17.34 -4.83
CA SER A 232 12.11 16.56 -6.07
C SER A 232 13.12 15.42 -5.92
N LYS A 233 12.63 14.17 -5.86
CA LYS A 233 13.49 12.99 -6.01
C LYS A 233 13.74 12.75 -7.50
N ASN A 234 14.98 12.40 -7.86
CA ASN A 234 15.36 12.02 -9.23
C ASN A 234 15.04 13.08 -10.31
N GLY A 235 15.01 14.37 -9.95
CA GLY A 235 14.72 15.47 -10.87
C GLY A 235 13.28 15.54 -11.38
N LYS A 236 12.36 14.72 -10.84
CA LYS A 236 10.94 14.73 -11.25
C LYS A 236 10.19 15.86 -10.53
N PRO A 237 9.48 16.75 -11.25
CA PRO A 237 8.72 17.82 -10.64
C PRO A 237 7.62 17.25 -9.73
N ARG A 238 7.35 17.94 -8.62
CA ARG A 238 6.17 17.71 -7.78
C ARG A 238 5.11 18.73 -8.18
N VAL A 239 3.95 18.27 -8.65
CA VAL A 239 2.91 19.14 -9.19
C VAL A 239 1.59 18.85 -8.48
N ALA A 240 0.94 19.91 -8.04
CA ALA A 240 -0.44 19.90 -7.56
C ALA A 240 -1.31 20.62 -8.60
N ILE A 241 -2.40 19.98 -9.03
CA ILE A 241 -3.37 20.47 -10.01
C ILE A 241 -4.75 20.50 -9.39
#